data_AF-A0A1Q3V1J2-F1
#
_entry.id   AF-A0A1Q3V1J2-F1
#
_cell.length_a   1.000
_cell.length_b   1.000
_cell.length_c   1.000
_cell.angle_alpha   90.00
_cell.angle_beta   90.00
_cell.angle_gamma   90.00
#
_symmetry.space_group_name_H-M   'P 1'
#
loop_
_entity.id
_entity.type
_entity.pdbx_description
1 polymer ?
#
loop_
_entity_poly.entity_id
_entity_poly.type
_entity_poly.pdbx_seq_one_letter_code
_entity_poly.pdbx_strand_id
1 'polypeptide(L)'
;MLLAPAAIVATAADKRALHAATGAHVVDLESGAVAQAATAAGLPFAILRAVCDPAERDLPPAALAALDRSGAIGLARVIGSVLTRPGQLPALLTLARDAAAARRALLAQVGQVGQLSIST
;
A
#
# COMPACT_ATOMS: atom_id res chain seq x y z
N MET A 1 -11.12 -9.24 4.51
CA MET A 1 -11.50 -8.68 3.20
C MET A 1 -10.52 -7.60 2.78
N LEU A 2 -10.04 -7.60 1.54
CA LEU A 2 -9.24 -6.52 0.95
C LEU A 2 -10.15 -5.64 0.09
N LEU A 3 -9.95 -4.32 0.15
CA LEU A 3 -10.72 -3.34 -0.63
C LEU A 3 -9.79 -2.51 -1.51
N ALA A 4 -10.22 -2.26 -2.75
CA ALA A 4 -9.47 -1.45 -3.71
C ALA A 4 -10.22 -0.15 -4.07
N PRO A 5 -10.10 0.91 -3.24
CA PRO A 5 -10.76 2.17 -3.49
C PRO A 5 -10.07 2.95 -4.63
N ALA A 6 -10.81 3.87 -5.24
CA ALA A 6 -10.29 4.73 -6.31
C ALA A 6 -9.39 5.88 -5.80
N ALA A 7 -9.31 6.09 -4.49
CA ALA A 7 -8.58 7.19 -3.87
C ALA A 7 -7.78 6.72 -2.66
N ILE A 8 -6.69 7.45 -2.37
CA ILE A 8 -5.82 7.19 -1.22
C ILE A 8 -6.60 7.46 0.08
N VAL A 9 -6.54 6.51 1.01
CA VAL A 9 -7.12 6.63 2.36
C VAL A 9 -5.99 6.99 3.32
N ALA A 10 -5.79 8.29 3.54
CA ALA A 10 -4.58 8.81 4.15
C ALA A 10 -4.61 8.85 5.68
N THR A 11 -5.76 9.14 6.28
CA THR A 11 -5.86 9.36 7.73
C THR A 11 -6.35 8.12 8.46
N ALA A 12 -5.94 7.97 9.73
CA ALA A 12 -6.45 6.93 10.62
C ALA A 12 -7.96 7.04 10.85
N ALA A 13 -8.52 8.26 10.75
CA ALA A 13 -9.96 8.47 10.81
C ALA A 13 -10.65 7.88 9.57
N ASP A 14 -10.15 8.17 8.37
CA ASP A 14 -10.72 7.64 7.13
C ASP A 14 -10.58 6.12 7.06
N LYS A 15 -9.44 5.56 7.49
CA LYS A 15 -9.21 4.11 7.57
C LYS A 15 -10.24 3.44 8.50
N ARG A 16 -10.49 4.01 9.69
CA ARG A 16 -11.51 3.51 10.63
C ARG A 16 -12.93 3.63 10.08
N ALA A 17 -13.28 4.76 9.48
CA ALA A 17 -14.58 4.96 8.87
C ALA A 17 -14.84 3.94 7.75
N LEU A 18 -13.83 3.71 6.91
CA LEU A 18 -13.91 2.73 5.83
C LEU A 18 -14.02 1.30 6.35
N HIS A 19 -13.26 0.95 7.40
CA HIS A 19 -13.39 -0.35 8.06
C HIS A 19 -14.80 -0.54 8.63
N ALA A 20 -15.35 0.45 9.35
CA ALA A 20 -16.70 0.37 9.91
C ALA A 20 -17.77 0.22 8.83
N ALA A 21 -17.62 0.90 7.69
CA ALA A 21 -18.59 0.86 6.59
C ALA A 21 -18.53 -0.43 5.76
N THR A 22 -17.38 -1.09 5.67
CA THR A 22 -17.15 -2.18 4.70
C THR A 22 -16.69 -3.49 5.31
N GLY A 23 -16.13 -3.48 6.53
CA GLY A 23 -15.42 -4.62 7.10
C GLY A 23 -14.06 -4.90 6.44
N ALA A 24 -13.52 -3.98 5.63
CA ALA A 24 -12.21 -4.17 4.99
C ALA A 24 -11.07 -4.13 6.03
N HIS A 25 -10.17 -5.11 5.98
CA HIS A 25 -9.00 -5.19 6.86
C HIS A 25 -7.74 -4.62 6.20
N VAL A 26 -7.72 -4.58 4.87
CA VAL A 26 -6.62 -4.09 4.06
C VAL A 26 -7.19 -3.25 2.94
N VAL A 27 -6.55 -2.12 2.68
CA VAL A 27 -6.84 -1.24 1.55
C VAL A 27 -5.67 -1.29 0.61
N ASP A 28 -5.95 -1.45 -0.68
CA ASP A 28 -4.92 -1.57 -1.69
C ASP A 28 -5.35 -0.97 -3.04
N LEU A 29 -4.55 -0.08 -3.61
CA LEU A 29 -5.00 0.71 -4.76
C LEU A 29 -4.74 0.00 -6.11
N GLU A 30 -3.79 -0.93 -6.17
CA GLU A 30 -3.36 -1.50 -7.45
C GLU A 30 -3.96 -2.88 -7.75
N SER A 31 -4.17 -3.74 -6.73
CA SER A 31 -4.59 -5.12 -6.98
C SER A 31 -5.99 -5.23 -7.56
N GLY A 32 -6.86 -4.23 -7.37
CA GLY A 32 -8.19 -4.21 -7.97
C GLY A 32 -8.14 -4.25 -9.51
N ALA A 33 -7.29 -3.44 -10.12
CA ALA A 33 -7.12 -3.42 -11.58
C ALA A 33 -6.54 -4.74 -12.11
N VAL A 34 -5.58 -5.33 -11.39
CA VAL A 34 -4.98 -6.62 -11.77
C VAL A 34 -5.99 -7.76 -11.65
N ALA A 35 -6.82 -7.78 -10.59
CA ALA A 35 -7.88 -8.77 -10.40
C ALA A 35 -8.92 -8.72 -11.52
N GLN A 36 -9.31 -7.51 -11.96
CA GLN A 36 -10.22 -7.31 -13.07
C GLN A 36 -9.63 -7.83 -14.38
N ALA A 37 -8.36 -7.53 -14.66
CA ALA A 37 -7.68 -8.03 -15.86
C ALA A 37 -7.55 -9.56 -15.88
N ALA A 38 -7.19 -10.18 -14.75
CA ALA A 38 -7.11 -11.64 -14.64
C ALA A 38 -8.47 -12.32 -14.83
N THR A 39 -9.54 -11.74 -14.25
CA THR A 39 -10.91 -12.22 -14.42
C THR A 39 -11.36 -12.13 -15.88
N ALA A 40 -11.10 -11.01 -16.55
CA ALA A 40 -11.41 -10.82 -17.97
C ALA A 40 -10.66 -11.82 -18.87
N ALA A 41 -9.46 -12.25 -18.46
CA ALA A 41 -8.66 -13.26 -19.15
C ALA A 41 -8.98 -14.71 -18.74
N GLY A 42 -9.89 -14.93 -17.79
CA GLY A 42 -10.21 -16.28 -17.28
C GLY A 42 -9.06 -16.96 -16.52
N LEU A 43 -8.13 -16.17 -15.94
CA LEU A 43 -6.96 -16.69 -15.24
C LEU A 43 -7.19 -16.75 -13.72
N PRO A 44 -6.67 -17.78 -13.03
CA PRO A 44 -6.65 -17.80 -11.57
C PRO A 44 -5.77 -16.65 -11.05
N PHE A 45 -6.22 -15.98 -9.98
CA PHE A 45 -5.57 -14.81 -9.43
C PHE A 45 -5.50 -14.87 -7.91
N ALA A 46 -4.31 -14.60 -7.38
CA ALA A 46 -4.06 -14.44 -5.96
C ALA A 46 -3.09 -13.28 -5.72
N ILE A 47 -3.19 -12.67 -4.54
CA ILE A 47 -2.31 -11.58 -4.12
C ILE A 47 -1.70 -11.88 -2.76
N LEU A 48 -0.41 -11.58 -2.64
CA LEU A 48 0.31 -11.55 -1.38
C LEU A 48 0.75 -10.12 -1.13
N ARG A 49 0.31 -9.53 -0.03
CA ARG A 49 0.61 -8.14 0.36
C ARG A 49 1.24 -8.12 1.76
N ALA A 50 2.22 -7.25 1.95
CA ALA A 50 2.76 -6.91 3.26
C ALA A 50 2.36 -5.46 3.57
N VAL A 51 1.68 -5.25 4.71
CA VAL A 51 1.18 -3.92 5.11
C VAL A 51 2.28 -3.16 5.85
N CYS A 52 2.54 -1.92 5.42
CA CYS A 52 3.61 -1.08 6.01
C CYS A 52 3.08 0.18 6.72
N ASP A 53 1.81 0.54 6.49
CA ASP A 53 1.14 1.66 7.13
C ASP A 53 -0.08 1.15 7.93
N PRO A 54 0.01 1.08 9.27
CA PRO A 54 -1.08 0.55 10.09
C PRO A 54 -2.31 1.47 10.08
N ALA A 55 -3.45 0.95 10.52
CA ALA A 55 -4.74 1.63 10.47
C ALA A 55 -4.81 2.85 11.41
N GLU A 56 -4.00 2.85 12.47
CA GLU A 56 -3.97 3.86 13.51
C GLU A 56 -3.06 5.05 13.18
N ARG A 57 -2.39 5.02 12.02
CA ARG A 57 -1.40 6.02 11.62
C ARG A 57 -1.77 6.72 10.32
N ASP A 58 -1.70 8.04 10.37
CA ASP A 58 -1.81 8.91 9.21
C ASP A 58 -0.59 8.77 8.28
N LEU A 59 -0.82 8.87 6.98
CA LEU A 59 0.25 9.03 6.01
C LEU A 59 0.79 10.47 6.07
N PRO A 60 2.13 10.66 6.18
CA PRO A 60 2.70 11.98 6.15
C PRO A 60 2.45 12.63 4.78
N PRO A 61 2.27 13.96 4.72
CA PRO A 61 1.98 14.65 3.46
C PRO A 61 2.98 14.39 2.33
N ALA A 62 4.25 14.21 2.66
CA ALA A 62 5.31 13.86 1.71
C ALA A 62 5.09 12.48 1.07
N ALA A 63 4.46 11.53 1.76
CA ALA A 63 4.09 10.25 1.17
C ALA A 63 2.96 10.43 0.14
N LEU A 64 1.99 11.29 0.41
CA LEU A 64 0.92 11.62 -0.55
C LEU A 64 1.48 12.33 -1.79
N ALA A 65 2.48 13.20 -1.60
CA ALA A 65 3.14 13.92 -2.69
C ALA A 65 4.01 13.00 -3.59
N ALA A 66 4.44 11.86 -3.07
CA ALA A 66 5.20 10.84 -3.81
C ALA A 66 4.31 10.00 -4.73
N LEU A 67 3.03 9.83 -4.36
CA LEU A 67 2.07 8.98 -5.06
C LEU A 67 1.42 9.78 -6.19
N ASP A 68 2.04 9.76 -7.38
CA ASP A 68 1.36 10.22 -8.58
C ASP A 68 0.53 9.11 -9.24
N ARG A 69 -0.45 9.49 -10.09
CA ARG A 69 -1.31 8.54 -10.81
C ARG A 69 -0.55 7.65 -11.81
N SER A 70 0.71 7.95 -12.09
CA SER A 70 1.60 7.15 -12.94
C SER A 70 2.49 6.18 -12.17
N GLY A 71 2.43 6.17 -10.83
CA GLY A 71 3.31 5.37 -9.97
C GLY A 71 4.76 5.85 -9.91
N ALA A 72 5.08 7.01 -10.49
CA ALA A 72 6.42 7.58 -10.44
C ALA A 72 6.59 8.37 -9.13
N ILE A 73 7.69 8.10 -8.42
CA ILE A 73 8.01 8.84 -7.20
C ILE A 73 8.44 10.25 -7.61
N GLY A 74 7.57 11.23 -7.35
CA GLY A 74 7.85 12.64 -7.56
C GLY A 74 8.84 13.18 -6.53
N LEU A 75 10.13 12.81 -6.61
CA LEU A 75 11.15 13.18 -5.62
C LEU A 75 11.21 14.69 -5.32
N ALA A 76 11.09 15.53 -6.35
CA ALA A 76 11.03 16.99 -6.19
C ALA A 76 9.83 17.44 -5.33
N ARG A 77 8.67 16.77 -5.47
CA ARG A 77 7.46 17.06 -4.67
C ARG A 77 7.62 16.58 -3.23
N VAL A 78 8.29 15.44 -3.02
CA VAL A 78 8.64 14.96 -1.68
C VAL A 78 9.55 15.96 -0.97
N ILE A 79 10.62 16.40 -1.64
CA ILE A 79 11.55 17.40 -1.10
C ILE A 79 10.81 18.70 -0.78
N GLY A 80 10.00 19.22 -1.70
CA GLY A 80 9.20 20.43 -1.47
C GLY A 80 8.22 20.29 -0.30
N SER A 81 7.55 19.13 -0.16
CA SER A 81 6.66 18.85 0.97
C SER A 81 7.42 18.85 2.30
N VAL A 82 8.60 18.21 2.35
CA VAL A 82 9.45 18.19 3.54
C VAL A 82 9.93 19.59 3.91
N LEU A 83 10.38 20.38 2.93
CA LEU A 83 10.83 21.76 3.17
C LEU A 83 9.71 22.66 3.70
N THR A 84 8.47 22.48 3.25
CA THR A 84 7.32 23.26 3.75
C THR A 84 6.84 22.80 5.13
N ARG A 85 7.03 21.52 5.48
CA ARG A 85 6.62 20.94 6.77
C ARG A 85 7.68 19.98 7.30
N PRO A 86 8.78 20.47 7.89
CA PRO A 86 9.90 19.62 8.33
C PRO A 86 9.52 18.68 9.49
N GLY A 87 8.52 19.04 10.30
CA GLY A 87 8.02 18.21 11.41
C GLY A 87 7.48 16.84 10.99
N GLN A 88 7.22 16.60 9.70
CA GLN A 88 6.78 15.30 9.18
C GLN A 88 7.92 14.29 8.99
N LEU A 89 9.18 14.72 9.06
CA LEU A 89 10.35 13.88 8.79
C LEU A 89 10.38 12.59 9.64
N PRO A 90 10.13 12.62 10.96
CA PRO A 90 10.11 11.39 11.75
C PRO A 90 9.06 10.38 11.29
N ALA A 91 7.86 10.86 10.93
CA ALA A 91 6.78 10.02 10.43
C ALA A 91 7.13 9.43 9.04
N LEU A 92 7.74 10.23 8.16
CA LEU A 92 8.20 9.79 6.84
C LEU A 92 9.30 8.72 6.94
N LEU A 93 10.29 8.93 7.83
CA LEU A 93 11.35 7.95 8.07
C LEU A 93 10.81 6.66 8.70
N THR A 94 9.80 6.77 9.57
CA THR A 94 9.12 5.60 10.14
C THR A 94 8.42 4.80 9.05
N LEU A 95 7.65 5.46 8.20
CA LEU A 95 6.99 4.81 7.06
C LEU A 95 8.01 4.15 6.12
N ALA A 96 9.14 4.80 5.83
CA ALA A 96 10.19 4.22 5.00
C ALA A 96 10.81 2.95 5.63
N ARG A 97 11.04 2.96 6.94
CA ARG A 97 11.53 1.78 7.69
C ARG A 97 10.52 0.63 7.64
N ASP A 98 9.25 0.93 7.87
CA ASP A 98 8.18 -0.06 7.85
C ASP A 98 7.98 -0.64 6.45
N ALA A 99 8.06 0.19 5.40
CA ALA A 99 8.03 -0.26 4.00
C ALA A 99 9.20 -1.18 3.67
N ALA A 100 10.41 -0.85 4.14
CA ALA A 100 11.57 -1.72 3.97
C ALA A 100 11.40 -3.06 4.71
N ALA A 101 10.83 -3.05 5.91
CA ALA A 101 10.54 -4.28 6.67
C ALA A 101 9.47 -5.14 5.99
N ALA A 102 8.36 -4.54 5.56
CA ALA A 102 7.30 -5.19 4.81
C ALA A 102 7.82 -5.81 3.51
N ARG A 103 8.67 -5.10 2.76
CA ARG A 103 9.30 -5.62 1.55
C ARG A 103 10.18 -6.83 1.83
N ARG A 104 11.01 -6.79 2.88
CA ARG A 104 11.85 -7.95 3.27
C ARG A 104 10.99 -9.15 3.65
N ALA A 105 9.94 -8.94 4.45
CA ALA A 105 9.00 -9.99 4.83
C ALA A 105 8.30 -10.59 3.61
N LEU A 106 7.84 -9.76 2.68
CA LEU A 106 7.21 -10.21 1.44
C LEU A 106 8.17 -11.07 0.60
N LEU A 107 9.39 -10.60 0.36
CA LEU A 107 10.40 -11.33 -0.42
C LEU A 107 10.75 -12.69 0.22
N ALA A 108 10.82 -12.76 1.55
CA ALA A 108 11.06 -14.02 2.25
C ALA A 108 9.94 -15.04 2.04
N GLN A 109 8.69 -14.58 1.90
CA GLN A 109 7.52 -15.44 1.71
C GLN A 109 7.26 -15.81 0.24
N VAL A 110 7.61 -14.94 -0.71
CA VAL A 110 7.45 -15.22 -2.16
C VAL A 110 8.18 -16.51 -2.56
N GLY A 111 9.35 -16.78 -1.98
CA GLY A 111 10.08 -18.04 -2.22
C GLY A 111 9.32 -19.30 -1.78
N GLN A 112 8.41 -19.20 -0.81
CA GLN A 112 7.59 -20.32 -0.34
C GLN A 112 6.34 -20.53 -1.22
N VAL A 113 5.75 -19.45 -1.74
CA VAL A 113 4.56 -19.53 -2.61
C VAL A 113 4.88 -20.19 -3.96
N GLY A 114 6.07 -19.97 -4.51
CA GLY A 114 6.51 -20.64 -5.74
C GLY A 114 6.60 -22.16 -5.62
N GLN A 115 6.80 -22.71 -4.41
CA GLN A 115 6.85 -24.15 -4.16
C GLN A 115 5.46 -24.79 -4.05
N LEU A 116 4.43 -24.03 -3.70
CA LEU A 116 3.04 -24.51 -3.60
C LEU A 116 2.40 -24.75 -4.98
N SER A 117 2.95 -24.20 -6.06
CA SER A 117 2.40 -24.32 -7.43
C SER A 117 2.91 -25.54 -8.23
N ILE A 118 3.69 -26.45 -7.62
CA ILE A 118 4.25 -27.65 -8.29
C ILE A 118 3.57 -28.96 -7.81
N SER A 119 2.55 -28.88 -6.95
CA SER A 119 1.86 -30.08 -6.42
C SER A 119 0.38 -30.19 -6.80
N THR A 120 -0.01 -29.72 -7.98
CA THR A 120 -1.33 -30.02 -8.55
C THR A 120 -1.17 -30.46 -10.00
#